data_AF-A0A0G4GU14-F1
#
_entry.id   AF-A0A0G4GU14-F1
#
_cell.length_a   1.000
_cell.length_b   1.000
_cell.length_c   1.000
_cell.angle_alpha   90.00
_cell.angle_beta   90.00
_cell.angle_gamma   90.00
#
_symmetry.space_group_name_H-M   'P 1'
#
loop_
_entity.id
_entity.type
_entity.pdbx_description
1 polymer ?
#
loop_
_entity_poly.entity_id
_entity_poly.type
_entity_poly.pdbx_seq_one_letter_code
_entity_poly.pdbx_strand_id
1 'polypeptide(L)'
;MSELYISDTNITPFADTVRVGNLSGLRVLQMRRFPSHDEEESFGQVGMDPLMGAVVESEEGLLVLEKLDFSSTRAGEETALFGTALMSKKLSRLSDIDLGEFGLTNVSLGGLEDAVRGGGLVGVSSLNLSWNENVEREAWGGFMRAVAQSEIGMPKLKFLSPKVTKANLVGGPVSVALSSGKVPSLKKMDVHTFSFDRAGVGDLGEAVRVGAFPAHLPGISFELSDPPINLDRLFRAIGESERGLPSCVPMLDLSGGRFSEQALASLAASVGRVSGGKLSHLSCLVLSRCEIDDARLGRLAEVFAAHECRELETVYLKDNLTSPAGVSVFLETIAQSERGMPKLKRLHFLAPRPEDHLHGGPLAIALTSRKFPSLETFKIGSYDLLPRGLSYRGCHSS
;
A
#
# COMPACT_ATOMS: atom_id res chain seq x y z
N MET A 1 -35.83 16.37 -1.74
CA MET A 1 -34.95 17.16 -0.85
C MET A 1 -34.62 18.43 -1.60
N SER A 2 -34.93 19.59 -1.05
CA SER A 2 -34.46 20.86 -1.60
C SER A 2 -32.96 20.95 -1.31
N GLU A 3 -32.15 21.10 -2.37
CA GLU A 3 -30.73 21.38 -2.24
C GLU A 3 -30.59 22.84 -1.80
N LEU A 4 -30.12 23.05 -0.56
CA LEU A 4 -29.85 24.38 -0.04
C LEU A 4 -28.40 24.73 -0.38
N TYR A 5 -28.19 25.83 -1.09
CA TYR A 5 -26.86 26.37 -1.34
C TYR A 5 -26.31 26.99 -0.04
N ILE A 6 -25.22 26.44 0.50
CA ILE A 6 -24.58 26.91 1.72
C ILE A 6 -23.25 27.56 1.35
N SER A 7 -23.18 28.88 1.53
CA SER A 7 -21.94 29.67 1.51
C SER A 7 -21.48 29.97 2.94
N ASP A 8 -20.30 30.56 3.08
CA ASP A 8 -19.76 30.98 4.38
C ASP A 8 -20.68 31.98 5.12
N THR A 9 -21.42 32.82 4.40
CA THR A 9 -22.39 33.74 5.01
C THR A 9 -23.57 32.98 5.65
N ASN A 10 -23.99 31.89 5.03
CA ASN A 10 -25.15 31.10 5.47
C ASN A 10 -24.81 30.14 6.59
N ILE A 11 -23.54 29.80 6.79
CA ILE A 11 -23.14 28.84 7.84
C ILE A 11 -23.13 29.45 9.24
N THR A 12 -22.93 30.77 9.37
CA THR A 12 -22.83 31.40 10.70
C THR A 12 -24.12 31.20 11.52
N PRO A 13 -25.33 31.47 10.97
CA PRO A 13 -26.57 31.13 11.68
C PRO A 13 -26.73 29.64 11.99
N PHE A 14 -26.23 28.76 11.11
CA PHE A 14 -26.26 27.32 11.34
C PHE A 14 -25.33 26.92 12.49
N ALA A 15 -24.11 27.48 12.55
CA ALA A 15 -23.18 27.31 13.66
C ALA A 15 -23.77 27.81 14.98
N ASP A 16 -24.43 28.97 14.99
CA ASP A 16 -25.14 29.47 16.18
C ASP A 16 -26.21 28.48 16.65
N THR A 17 -26.93 27.87 15.70
CA THR A 17 -27.95 26.85 15.99
C THR A 17 -27.34 25.57 16.59
N VAL A 18 -26.15 25.16 16.13
CA VAL A 18 -25.37 24.07 16.74
C VAL A 18 -24.91 24.43 18.15
N ARG A 19 -24.41 25.66 18.34
CA ARG A 19 -23.91 26.16 19.63
C ARG A 19 -24.95 26.08 20.73
N VAL A 20 -26.21 26.44 20.42
CA VAL A 20 -27.32 26.39 21.37
C VAL A 20 -27.98 25.01 21.51
N GLY A 21 -27.49 23.98 20.81
CA GLY A 21 -27.98 22.59 20.93
C GLY A 21 -29.26 22.27 20.13
N ASN A 22 -29.74 23.18 19.28
CA ASN A 22 -30.99 22.99 18.53
C ASN A 22 -30.90 21.93 17.41
N LEU A 23 -29.72 21.38 17.16
CA LEU A 23 -29.46 20.36 16.14
C LEU A 23 -28.98 19.02 16.72
N SER A 24 -29.29 18.73 18.00
CA SER A 24 -28.90 17.48 18.66
C SER A 24 -29.48 16.21 18.01
N GLY A 25 -30.49 16.35 17.14
CA GLY A 25 -31.06 15.27 16.31
C GLY A 25 -30.40 15.07 14.94
N LEU A 26 -29.42 15.89 14.55
CA LEU A 26 -28.81 15.85 13.22
C LEU A 26 -27.91 14.62 13.05
N ARG A 27 -28.30 13.72 12.13
CA ARG A 27 -27.56 12.47 11.86
C ARG A 27 -26.61 12.56 10.67
N VAL A 28 -26.93 13.41 9.70
CA VAL A 28 -26.16 13.54 8.45
C VAL A 28 -25.99 15.03 8.16
N LEU A 29 -24.75 15.46 7.99
CA LEU A 29 -24.41 16.81 7.58
C LEU A 29 -23.60 16.74 6.28
N GLN A 30 -24.16 17.30 5.21
CA GLN A 30 -23.52 17.35 3.90
C GLN A 30 -23.46 18.78 3.39
N MET A 31 -22.25 19.25 3.09
CA MET A 31 -21.98 20.54 2.46
C MET A 31 -20.99 20.25 1.34
N ARG A 32 -21.50 20.04 0.12
CA ARG A 32 -20.70 19.75 -1.07
C ARG A 32 -20.77 20.92 -2.03
N ARG A 33 -19.69 21.18 -2.76
CA ARG A 33 -19.72 22.11 -3.88
C ARG A 33 -20.39 21.46 -5.08
N PHE A 34 -21.25 22.21 -5.76
CA PHE A 34 -21.78 21.83 -7.06
C PHE A 34 -20.87 22.38 -8.18
N PRO A 35 -20.62 21.63 -9.26
CA PRO A 35 -19.69 22.04 -10.33
C PRO A 35 -20.07 23.31 -11.10
N SER A 36 -21.29 23.82 -10.93
CA SER A 36 -21.88 24.86 -11.79
C SER A 36 -21.74 26.29 -11.28
N HIS A 37 -21.05 26.53 -10.16
CA HIS A 37 -21.03 27.84 -9.50
C HIS A 37 -19.64 28.45 -9.39
N ASP A 38 -19.63 29.79 -9.42
CA ASP A 38 -18.44 30.64 -9.28
C ASP A 38 -17.61 30.23 -8.06
N GLU A 39 -16.30 30.12 -8.25
CA GLU A 39 -15.38 29.56 -7.26
C GLU A 39 -15.30 30.39 -5.96
N GLU A 40 -15.69 31.67 -6.05
CA GLU A 40 -15.55 32.65 -4.97
C GLU A 40 -16.60 32.51 -3.86
N GLU A 41 -17.75 31.87 -4.11
CA GLU A 41 -18.83 31.74 -3.11
C GLU A 41 -18.92 30.36 -2.44
N SER A 42 -17.91 29.51 -2.62
CA SER A 42 -17.90 28.16 -2.04
C SER A 42 -17.68 28.17 -0.52
N PHE A 43 -18.26 27.17 0.17
CA PHE A 43 -18.02 26.94 1.59
C PHE A 43 -16.52 26.72 1.86
N GLY A 44 -15.93 27.59 2.65
CA GLY A 44 -14.50 27.71 2.89
C GLY A 44 -14.15 27.72 4.38
N GLN A 45 -12.91 28.10 4.67
CA GLN A 45 -12.39 28.18 6.04
C GLN A 45 -13.24 29.12 6.92
N VAL A 46 -13.66 30.27 6.37
CA VAL A 46 -14.45 31.28 7.10
C VAL A 46 -15.75 30.69 7.63
N GLY A 47 -16.33 29.72 6.92
CA GLY A 47 -17.50 29.01 7.38
C GLY A 47 -17.23 27.81 8.26
N MET A 48 -16.16 27.06 7.98
CA MET A 48 -15.78 25.86 8.72
C MET A 48 -15.39 26.16 10.17
N ASP A 49 -14.64 27.24 10.39
CA ASP A 49 -14.11 27.60 11.70
C ASP A 49 -15.22 27.92 12.71
N PRO A 50 -16.20 28.81 12.42
CA PRO A 50 -17.35 29.03 13.29
C PRO A 50 -18.15 27.76 13.56
N LEU A 51 -18.32 26.91 12.54
CA LEU A 51 -19.08 25.67 12.69
C LEU A 51 -18.41 24.69 13.66
N MET A 52 -17.11 24.42 13.47
CA MET A 52 -16.38 23.51 14.34
C MET A 52 -16.16 24.11 15.73
N GLY A 53 -15.95 25.43 15.82
CA GLY A 53 -15.95 26.16 17.08
C GLY A 53 -17.27 25.99 17.83
N ALA A 54 -18.41 26.15 17.16
CA ALA A 54 -19.72 25.94 17.74
C ALA A 54 -19.94 24.49 18.23
N VAL A 55 -19.44 23.48 17.50
CA VAL A 55 -19.46 22.09 17.98
C VAL A 55 -18.65 21.96 19.28
N VAL A 56 -17.46 22.55 19.35
CA VAL A 56 -16.60 22.51 20.54
C VAL A 56 -17.19 23.30 21.72
N GLU A 57 -17.93 24.37 21.47
CA GLU A 57 -18.54 25.22 22.50
C GLU A 57 -19.88 24.66 23.01
N SER A 58 -20.68 24.03 22.14
CA SER A 58 -22.01 23.49 22.46
C SER A 58 -21.96 22.47 23.60
N GLU A 59 -22.74 22.62 24.67
CA GLU A 59 -22.76 21.66 25.78
C GLU A 59 -23.09 20.24 25.32
N GLU A 60 -24.07 20.13 24.42
CA GLU A 60 -24.50 18.85 23.85
C GLU A 60 -23.63 18.43 22.67
N GLY A 61 -23.25 19.37 21.80
CA GLY A 61 -22.58 19.05 20.53
C GLY A 61 -23.51 18.40 19.51
N LEU A 62 -22.97 17.49 18.69
CA LEU A 62 -23.72 16.74 17.68
C LEU A 62 -23.58 15.23 17.92
N LEU A 63 -24.01 14.77 19.10
CA LEU A 63 -23.76 13.41 19.58
C LEU A 63 -24.37 12.31 18.71
N VAL A 64 -25.39 12.62 17.91
CA VAL A 64 -26.04 11.65 17.00
C VAL A 64 -25.58 11.76 15.55
N LEU A 65 -24.62 12.65 15.25
CA LEU A 65 -24.08 12.80 13.90
C LEU A 65 -23.30 11.53 13.52
N GLU A 66 -23.75 10.86 12.46
CA GLU A 66 -23.19 9.60 11.97
C GLU A 66 -22.35 9.78 10.72
N LYS A 67 -22.71 10.77 9.87
CA LYS A 67 -22.03 11.08 8.62
C LYS A 67 -21.75 12.58 8.48
N LEU A 68 -20.51 12.89 8.15
CA LEU A 68 -20.03 14.22 7.82
C LEU A 68 -19.44 14.20 6.42
N ASP A 69 -19.83 15.16 5.60
CA ASP A 69 -19.51 15.15 4.20
C ASP A 69 -19.26 16.57 3.70
N PHE A 70 -17.98 16.90 3.58
CA PHE A 70 -17.51 18.20 3.13
C PHE A 70 -16.74 18.11 1.81
N SER A 71 -16.97 17.05 1.03
CA SER A 71 -16.23 16.82 -0.19
C SER A 71 -16.39 17.97 -1.21
N SER A 72 -15.33 18.27 -1.95
CA SER A 72 -15.26 19.32 -2.97
C SER A 72 -15.45 20.74 -2.43
N THR A 73 -15.19 20.99 -1.14
CA THR A 73 -15.23 22.34 -0.55
C THR A 73 -13.83 22.88 -0.28
N ARG A 74 -13.71 24.15 0.10
CA ARG A 74 -12.43 24.79 0.48
C ARG A 74 -12.28 24.91 2.00
N ALA A 75 -13.12 24.21 2.75
CA ALA A 75 -13.22 24.33 4.19
C ALA A 75 -12.03 23.71 4.96
N GLY A 76 -11.17 22.93 4.27
CA GLY A 76 -9.95 22.36 4.83
C GLY A 76 -8.71 23.26 4.76
N GLU A 77 -8.84 24.46 4.20
CA GLU A 77 -7.74 25.43 4.11
C GLU A 77 -7.40 25.94 5.52
N GLU A 78 -6.12 25.82 5.91
CA GLU A 78 -5.48 26.42 7.10
C GLU A 78 -6.12 26.19 8.50
N THR A 79 -7.07 25.27 8.65
CA THR A 79 -7.75 25.04 9.93
C THR A 79 -7.38 23.73 10.64
N ALA A 80 -7.02 23.84 11.92
CA ALA A 80 -6.90 22.70 12.83
C ALA A 80 -8.16 22.48 13.69
N LEU A 81 -9.18 23.35 13.56
CA LEU A 81 -10.39 23.30 14.39
C LEU A 81 -11.22 22.04 14.15
N PHE A 82 -11.17 21.48 12.94
CA PHE A 82 -11.81 20.20 12.65
C PHE A 82 -11.25 19.07 13.52
N GLY A 83 -9.93 18.99 13.65
CA GLY A 83 -9.26 18.04 14.55
C GLY A 83 -9.67 18.24 16.01
N THR A 84 -9.74 19.49 16.45
CA THR A 84 -10.19 19.87 17.80
C THR A 84 -11.62 19.43 18.07
N ALA A 85 -12.53 19.63 17.12
CA ALA A 85 -13.92 19.19 17.22
C ALA A 85 -14.03 17.66 17.35
N LEU A 86 -13.25 16.90 16.58
CA LEU A 86 -13.20 15.43 16.70
C LEU A 86 -12.71 14.97 18.08
N MET A 87 -11.73 15.66 18.66
CA MET A 87 -11.20 15.34 19.99
C MET A 87 -12.17 15.68 21.13
N SER A 88 -13.09 16.61 20.93
CA SER A 88 -14.03 17.07 21.97
C SER A 88 -15.03 16.00 22.45
N LYS A 89 -15.09 14.84 21.78
CA LYS A 89 -16.07 13.76 21.99
C LYS A 89 -17.53 14.15 21.72
N LYS A 90 -17.77 15.36 21.21
CA LYS A 90 -19.09 15.88 20.82
C LYS A 90 -19.59 15.34 19.47
N LEU A 91 -18.76 14.54 18.80
CA LEU A 91 -19.05 13.82 17.55
C LEU A 91 -18.96 12.29 17.76
N SER A 92 -19.38 11.80 18.94
CA SER A 92 -19.12 10.42 19.38
C SER A 92 -19.71 9.30 18.51
N ARG A 93 -20.76 9.59 17.71
CA ARG A 93 -21.37 8.64 16.77
C ARG A 93 -20.86 8.77 15.33
N LEU A 94 -19.92 9.67 15.08
CA LEU A 94 -19.41 9.91 13.74
C LEU A 94 -18.66 8.67 13.24
N SER A 95 -19.10 8.17 12.09
CA SER A 95 -18.66 6.87 11.54
C SER A 95 -18.21 6.94 10.09
N ASP A 96 -18.65 7.96 9.35
CA ASP A 96 -18.32 8.20 7.96
C ASP A 96 -17.93 9.68 7.80
N ILE A 97 -16.70 9.92 7.33
CA ILE A 97 -16.15 11.24 7.11
C ILE A 97 -15.66 11.31 5.66
N ASP A 98 -16.27 12.20 4.87
CA ASP A 98 -15.87 12.47 3.51
C ASP A 98 -15.25 13.87 3.39
N LEU A 99 -13.92 13.91 3.22
CA LEU A 99 -13.10 15.11 2.98
C LEU A 99 -12.38 15.01 1.62
N GLY A 100 -12.97 14.30 0.66
CA GLY A 100 -12.41 14.25 -0.70
C GLY A 100 -12.41 15.63 -1.33
N GLU A 101 -11.28 16.12 -1.85
CA GLU A 101 -11.17 17.47 -2.43
C GLU A 101 -11.64 18.57 -1.44
N PHE A 102 -11.31 18.42 -0.16
CA PHE A 102 -11.69 19.35 0.92
C PHE A 102 -10.75 20.56 1.04
N GLY A 103 -9.73 20.63 0.18
CA GLY A 103 -8.67 21.63 0.28
C GLY A 103 -7.75 21.39 1.48
N LEU A 104 -7.54 20.12 1.89
CA LEU A 104 -6.64 19.82 3.00
C LEU A 104 -5.23 20.34 2.71
N THR A 105 -4.61 20.87 3.75
CA THR A 105 -3.23 21.35 3.81
C THR A 105 -2.45 20.53 4.83
N ASN A 106 -1.14 20.78 4.96
CA ASN A 106 -0.34 20.19 6.02
C ASN A 106 -0.88 20.51 7.42
N VAL A 107 -1.41 21.73 7.62
CA VAL A 107 -1.95 22.19 8.91
C VAL A 107 -3.22 21.42 9.27
N SER A 108 -4.16 21.30 8.33
CA SER A 108 -5.43 20.61 8.59
C SER A 108 -5.26 19.09 8.69
N LEU A 109 -4.33 18.48 7.94
CA LEU A 109 -3.95 17.08 8.20
C LEU A 109 -3.27 16.90 9.57
N GLY A 110 -2.48 17.89 10.03
CA GLY A 110 -1.93 17.93 11.39
C GLY A 110 -3.02 17.95 12.47
N GLY A 111 -4.12 18.67 12.25
CA GLY A 111 -5.30 18.59 13.13
C GLY A 111 -5.90 17.18 13.19
N LEU A 112 -5.95 16.46 12.07
CA LEU A 112 -6.38 15.05 12.04
C LEU A 112 -5.39 14.12 12.73
N GLU A 113 -4.09 14.40 12.60
CA GLU A 113 -3.02 13.70 13.32
C GLU A 113 -3.23 13.79 14.84
N ASP A 114 -3.51 14.98 15.36
CA ASP A 114 -3.84 15.19 16.78
C ASP A 114 -5.13 14.49 17.17
N ALA A 115 -6.15 14.52 16.30
CA ALA A 115 -7.40 13.78 16.54
C ALA A 115 -7.20 12.26 16.64
N VAL A 116 -6.28 11.68 15.85
CA VAL A 116 -5.90 10.27 15.97
C VAL A 116 -5.23 9.98 17.30
N ARG A 117 -4.29 10.83 17.74
CA ARG A 117 -3.61 10.68 19.04
C ARG A 117 -4.58 10.81 20.21
N GLY A 118 -5.48 11.78 20.15
CA GLY A 118 -6.53 12.03 21.15
C GLY A 118 -7.68 11.03 21.12
N GLY A 119 -7.67 10.05 20.20
CA GLY A 119 -8.73 9.03 20.07
C GLY A 119 -10.04 9.56 19.48
N GLY A 120 -10.06 10.77 18.92
CA GLY A 120 -11.24 11.37 18.29
C GLY A 120 -11.76 10.57 17.08
N LEU A 121 -10.91 9.76 16.45
CA LEU A 121 -11.28 8.91 15.31
C LEU A 121 -11.57 7.43 15.68
N VAL A 122 -11.72 7.09 16.97
CA VAL A 122 -11.98 5.70 17.41
C VAL A 122 -13.30 5.12 16.85
N GLY A 123 -14.29 5.99 16.61
CA GLY A 123 -15.61 5.65 16.09
C GLY A 123 -15.65 5.48 14.56
N VAL A 124 -14.67 6.03 13.86
CA VAL A 124 -14.71 6.22 12.41
C VAL A 124 -14.43 4.93 11.67
N SER A 125 -15.32 4.60 10.74
CA SER A 125 -15.27 3.39 9.92
C SER A 125 -14.93 3.65 8.45
N SER A 126 -15.17 4.86 7.97
CA SER A 126 -14.90 5.32 6.62
C SER A 126 -14.28 6.72 6.69
N LEU A 127 -13.08 6.86 6.14
CA LEU A 127 -12.36 8.14 6.06
C LEU A 127 -11.86 8.36 4.63
N ASN A 128 -12.52 9.26 3.91
CA ASN A 128 -12.11 9.66 2.58
C ASN A 128 -11.31 10.98 2.65
N LEU A 129 -10.05 10.93 2.22
CA LEU A 129 -9.11 12.05 2.16
C LEU A 129 -8.57 12.24 0.73
N SER A 130 -9.25 11.71 -0.27
CA SER A 130 -8.79 11.72 -1.66
C SER A 130 -8.72 13.13 -2.25
N TRP A 131 -7.96 13.31 -3.34
CA TRP A 131 -7.89 14.57 -4.10
C TRP A 131 -7.45 15.79 -3.27
N ASN A 132 -6.56 15.57 -2.30
CA ASN A 132 -5.95 16.63 -1.49
C ASN A 132 -4.44 16.74 -1.81
N GLU A 133 -4.13 17.17 -3.04
CA GLU A 133 -2.76 17.21 -3.59
C GLU A 133 -1.83 18.22 -2.89
N ASN A 134 -2.43 19.22 -2.22
CA ASN A 134 -1.73 20.25 -1.45
C ASN A 134 -1.07 19.71 -0.17
N VAL A 135 -1.43 18.50 0.26
CA VAL A 135 -0.83 17.87 1.42
C VAL A 135 0.50 17.21 1.04
N GLU A 136 1.58 17.64 1.68
CA GLU A 136 2.93 17.15 1.45
C GLU A 136 3.15 15.76 2.05
N ARG A 137 4.17 15.07 1.53
CA ARG A 137 4.50 13.70 1.97
C ARG A 137 4.85 13.69 3.47
N GLU A 138 5.49 14.72 4.00
CA GLU A 138 5.89 14.83 5.40
C GLU A 138 4.66 14.80 6.33
N ALA A 139 3.61 15.54 5.98
CA ALA A 139 2.35 15.57 6.73
C ALA A 139 1.64 14.20 6.66
N TRP A 140 1.61 13.55 5.50
CA TRP A 140 1.11 12.17 5.38
C TRP A 140 1.89 11.18 6.24
N GLY A 141 3.22 11.32 6.28
CA GLY A 141 4.08 10.52 7.14
C GLY A 141 3.84 10.77 8.63
N GLY A 142 3.54 12.01 9.02
CA GLY A 142 3.12 12.38 10.37
C GLY A 142 1.80 11.72 10.77
N PHE A 143 0.78 11.86 9.92
CA PHE A 143 -0.54 11.25 10.11
C PHE A 143 -0.46 9.73 10.30
N MET A 144 0.25 9.01 9.42
CA MET A 144 0.38 7.54 9.53
C MET A 144 1.18 7.13 10.78
N ARG A 145 2.18 7.91 11.19
CA ARG A 145 2.89 7.66 12.46
C ARG A 145 1.99 7.89 13.68
N ALA A 146 1.13 8.91 13.66
CA ALA A 146 0.15 9.11 14.73
C ALA A 146 -0.83 7.94 14.85
N VAL A 147 -1.25 7.33 13.73
CA VAL A 147 -2.06 6.09 13.77
C VAL A 147 -1.33 4.98 14.50
N ALA A 148 -0.04 4.77 14.20
CA ALA A 148 0.77 3.74 14.85
C ALA A 148 1.01 4.00 16.34
N GLN A 149 1.24 5.26 16.71
CA GLN A 149 1.60 5.70 18.05
C GLN A 149 0.39 5.94 18.97
N SER A 150 -0.80 6.07 18.40
CA SER A 150 -2.04 6.28 19.17
C SER A 150 -2.27 5.11 20.14
N GLU A 151 -2.62 5.44 21.37
CA GLU A 151 -2.92 4.44 22.41
C GLU A 151 -4.06 3.53 21.95
N ILE A 152 -5.08 4.09 21.29
CA ILE A 152 -6.27 3.38 20.85
C ILE A 152 -6.21 3.05 19.35
N GLY A 153 -5.63 3.93 18.54
CA GLY A 153 -5.63 3.78 17.09
C GLY A 153 -6.98 4.11 16.45
N MET A 154 -7.28 3.41 15.35
CA MET A 154 -8.54 3.54 14.60
C MET A 154 -9.17 2.13 14.43
N PRO A 155 -9.63 1.51 15.53
CA PRO A 155 -10.01 0.09 15.54
C PRO A 155 -11.20 -0.25 14.64
N LYS A 156 -12.06 0.74 14.32
CA LYS A 156 -13.25 0.56 13.48
C LYS A 156 -13.02 0.91 12.01
N LEU A 157 -11.86 1.47 11.64
CA LEU A 157 -11.59 1.95 10.29
C LEU A 157 -11.58 0.77 9.31
N LYS A 158 -12.51 0.77 8.36
CA LYS A 158 -12.66 -0.24 7.30
C LYS A 158 -12.18 0.30 5.95
N PHE A 159 -12.35 1.59 5.72
CA PHE A 159 -12.01 2.26 4.47
C PHE A 159 -11.19 3.52 4.74
N LEU A 160 -10.01 3.59 4.11
CA LEU A 160 -9.16 4.77 4.08
C LEU A 160 -8.84 5.11 2.62
N SER A 161 -9.21 6.29 2.15
CA SER A 161 -8.88 6.71 0.78
C SER A 161 -7.96 7.93 0.78
N PRO A 162 -6.65 7.74 0.56
CA PRO A 162 -5.73 8.83 0.26
C PRO A 162 -5.46 8.92 -1.25
N LYS A 163 -6.45 8.57 -2.09
CA LYS A 163 -6.30 8.51 -3.55
C LYS A 163 -5.96 9.91 -4.11
N VAL A 164 -5.04 9.98 -5.08
CA VAL A 164 -4.60 11.27 -5.68
C VAL A 164 -4.06 12.22 -4.61
N THR A 165 -3.10 11.73 -3.84
CA THR A 165 -2.34 12.50 -2.84
C THR A 165 -0.90 12.03 -2.86
N LYS A 166 -0.03 12.65 -2.07
CA LYS A 166 1.36 12.21 -1.87
C LYS A 166 1.51 11.08 -0.83
N ALA A 167 0.42 10.50 -0.34
CA ALA A 167 0.46 9.41 0.64
C ALA A 167 1.15 8.12 0.13
N ASN A 168 1.12 7.90 -1.19
CA ASN A 168 1.86 6.78 -1.80
C ASN A 168 3.38 6.92 -1.66
N LEU A 169 3.90 8.12 -1.40
CA LEU A 169 5.33 8.39 -1.25
C LEU A 169 5.86 8.20 0.17
N VAL A 170 5.01 7.75 1.11
CA VAL A 170 5.38 7.49 2.52
C VAL A 170 5.20 6.03 2.91
N GLY A 171 5.69 5.11 2.08
CA GLY A 171 5.55 3.67 2.31
C GLY A 171 6.05 3.20 3.68
N GLY A 172 7.14 3.79 4.19
CA GLY A 172 7.68 3.50 5.52
C GLY A 172 6.65 3.75 6.64
N PRO A 173 6.25 5.01 6.88
CA PRO A 173 5.19 5.35 7.82
C PRO A 173 3.89 4.55 7.63
N VAL A 174 3.48 4.29 6.39
CA VAL A 174 2.31 3.45 6.08
C VAL A 174 2.52 2.01 6.60
N SER A 175 3.68 1.42 6.39
CA SER A 175 4.01 0.07 6.86
C SER A 175 4.01 -0.02 8.39
N VAL A 176 4.55 1.01 9.07
CA VAL A 176 4.50 1.10 10.53
C VAL A 176 3.06 1.20 11.03
N ALA A 177 2.22 2.03 10.40
CA ALA A 177 0.80 2.14 10.76
C ALA A 177 0.05 0.82 10.58
N LEU A 178 0.21 0.16 9.43
CA LEU A 178 -0.47 -1.10 9.12
C LEU A 178 -0.03 -2.24 10.04
N SER A 179 1.25 -2.30 10.41
CA SER A 179 1.80 -3.33 11.29
C SER A 179 1.68 -3.04 12.79
N SER A 180 1.19 -1.86 13.18
CA SER A 180 1.04 -1.48 14.59
C SER A 180 -0.08 -2.21 15.34
N GLY A 181 -0.98 -2.89 14.62
CA GLY A 181 -2.22 -3.45 15.19
C GLY A 181 -3.28 -2.40 15.54
N LYS A 182 -3.08 -1.12 15.17
CA LYS A 182 -3.99 0.00 15.46
C LYS A 182 -5.11 0.19 14.42
N VAL A 183 -5.06 -0.54 13.31
CA VAL A 183 -6.08 -0.53 12.24
C VAL A 183 -6.55 -1.95 11.88
N PRO A 184 -6.96 -2.78 12.85
CA PRO A 184 -7.26 -4.20 12.63
C PRO A 184 -8.46 -4.44 11.68
N SER A 185 -9.38 -3.47 11.57
CA SER A 185 -10.59 -3.60 10.74
C SER A 185 -10.40 -3.14 9.30
N LEU A 186 -9.20 -2.69 8.90
CA LEU A 186 -9.00 -2.08 7.58
C LEU A 186 -9.17 -3.13 6.48
N LYS A 187 -10.09 -2.85 5.54
CA LYS A 187 -10.47 -3.75 4.44
C LYS A 187 -10.24 -3.15 3.05
N LYS A 188 -10.07 -1.83 2.96
CA LYS A 188 -9.90 -1.16 1.68
C LYS A 188 -9.04 0.07 1.84
N MET A 189 -8.06 0.19 0.95
CA MET A 189 -7.23 1.37 0.77
C MET A 189 -7.15 1.68 -0.72
N ASP A 190 -7.49 2.91 -1.13
CA ASP A 190 -7.57 3.31 -2.54
C ASP A 190 -6.20 3.67 -3.16
N VAL A 191 -5.11 3.31 -2.48
CA VAL A 191 -3.75 3.39 -2.99
C VAL A 191 -3.17 1.98 -2.98
N HIS A 192 -2.80 1.51 -4.17
CA HIS A 192 -2.34 0.14 -4.40
C HIS A 192 -0.82 -0.01 -4.45
N THR A 193 -0.07 1.10 -4.52
CA THR A 193 1.39 1.08 -4.57
C THR A 193 1.96 2.12 -3.63
N PHE A 194 2.91 1.72 -2.78
CA PHE A 194 3.66 2.60 -1.91
C PHE A 194 5.14 2.58 -2.27
N SER A 195 5.72 3.76 -2.40
CA SER A 195 7.14 3.94 -2.68
C SER A 195 7.92 4.07 -1.37
N PHE A 196 9.10 3.45 -1.32
CA PHE A 196 9.98 3.40 -0.15
C PHE A 196 11.33 4.02 -0.48
N ASP A 197 11.75 4.95 0.36
CA ASP A 197 13.14 5.38 0.43
C ASP A 197 13.96 4.41 1.32
N ARG A 198 15.23 4.73 1.55
CA ARG A 198 16.12 3.93 2.40
C ARG A 198 15.57 3.73 3.81
N ALA A 199 15.00 4.76 4.43
CA ALA A 199 14.45 4.67 5.78
C ALA A 199 13.18 3.80 5.78
N GLY A 200 12.32 4.01 4.77
CA GLY A 200 11.09 3.26 4.57
C GLY A 200 11.32 1.76 4.38
N VAL A 201 12.37 1.33 3.67
CA VAL A 201 12.71 -0.10 3.58
C VAL A 201 13.06 -0.68 4.95
N GLY A 202 13.71 0.10 5.82
CA GLY A 202 13.97 -0.27 7.21
C GLY A 202 12.67 -0.43 8.00
N ASP A 203 11.78 0.55 7.91
CA ASP A 203 10.45 0.54 8.54
C ASP A 203 9.61 -0.67 8.08
N LEU A 204 9.64 -0.98 6.78
CA LEU A 204 8.99 -2.17 6.23
C LEU A 204 9.59 -3.46 6.81
N GLY A 205 10.91 -3.53 6.96
CA GLY A 205 11.58 -4.65 7.60
C GLY A 205 11.07 -4.88 9.02
N GLU A 206 11.03 -3.83 9.85
CA GLU A 206 10.47 -3.95 11.21
C GLU A 206 8.99 -4.35 11.20
N ALA A 207 8.20 -3.74 10.34
CA ALA A 207 6.79 -4.06 10.18
C ALA A 207 6.57 -5.55 9.84
N VAL A 208 7.39 -6.12 8.95
CA VAL A 208 7.35 -7.53 8.56
C VAL A 208 7.69 -8.46 9.73
N ARG A 209 8.68 -8.10 10.57
CA ARG A 209 9.00 -8.87 11.78
C ARG A 209 7.84 -8.90 12.77
N VAL A 210 7.17 -7.77 12.96
CA VAL A 210 6.01 -7.65 13.85
C VAL A 210 4.84 -8.48 13.32
N GLY A 211 4.61 -8.46 12.00
CA GLY A 211 3.65 -9.35 11.34
C GLY A 211 2.18 -9.10 11.69
N ALA A 212 1.82 -7.90 12.18
CA ALA A 212 0.46 -7.55 12.58
C ALA A 212 -0.30 -6.71 11.54
N PHE A 213 0.01 -6.92 10.25
CA PHE A 213 -0.75 -6.33 9.14
C PHE A 213 -2.21 -6.81 9.13
N PRO A 214 -3.18 -5.98 8.67
CA PRO A 214 -4.59 -6.39 8.60
C PRO A 214 -4.78 -7.50 7.56
N ALA A 215 -5.23 -8.68 8.00
CA ALA A 215 -5.32 -9.88 7.15
C ALA A 215 -6.34 -9.75 6.00
N HIS A 216 -7.28 -8.80 6.10
CA HIS A 216 -8.33 -8.56 5.10
C HIS A 216 -7.99 -7.44 4.13
N LEU A 217 -6.82 -6.80 4.26
CA LEU A 217 -6.44 -5.72 3.37
C LEU A 217 -6.09 -6.30 1.99
N PRO A 218 -6.78 -5.88 0.91
CA PRO A 218 -6.49 -6.36 -0.43
C PRO A 218 -5.16 -5.81 -0.93
N GLY A 219 -4.58 -6.55 -1.88
CA GLY A 219 -3.22 -6.38 -2.38
C GLY A 219 -2.68 -4.95 -2.46
N ILE A 220 -1.73 -4.65 -1.58
CA ILE A 220 -0.85 -3.49 -1.66
C ILE A 220 0.48 -3.91 -2.27
N SER A 221 1.04 -3.04 -3.08
CA SER A 221 2.31 -3.21 -3.77
C SER A 221 3.32 -2.26 -3.19
N PHE A 222 4.57 -2.68 -3.15
CA PHE A 222 5.67 -1.86 -2.65
C PHE A 222 6.70 -1.66 -3.74
N GLU A 223 7.18 -0.42 -3.91
CA GLU A 223 8.22 -0.06 -4.88
C GLU A 223 9.33 0.78 -4.24
N LEU A 224 10.52 0.84 -4.85
CA LEU A 224 11.60 1.70 -4.38
C LEU A 224 11.50 3.09 -5.04
N SER A 225 11.67 4.16 -4.26
CA SER A 225 11.59 5.54 -4.79
C SER A 225 12.94 6.09 -5.28
N ASP A 226 14.05 5.65 -4.68
CA ASP A 226 15.39 6.22 -4.94
C ASP A 226 16.51 5.15 -4.87
N PRO A 227 16.59 4.23 -5.85
CA PRO A 227 17.65 3.24 -5.91
C PRO A 227 19.02 3.89 -6.23
N PRO A 228 20.15 3.35 -5.71
CA PRO A 228 20.26 2.04 -5.08
C PRO A 228 19.99 2.02 -3.56
N ILE A 229 19.13 1.10 -3.13
CA ILE A 229 18.80 0.88 -1.70
C ILE A 229 19.24 -0.53 -1.29
N ASN A 230 19.89 -0.65 -0.12
CA ASN A 230 20.28 -1.95 0.43
C ASN A 230 19.06 -2.67 1.03
N LEU A 231 18.77 -3.87 0.52
CA LEU A 231 17.62 -4.70 0.85
C LEU A 231 17.95 -5.84 1.84
N ASP A 232 19.19 -5.96 2.30
CA ASP A 232 19.61 -7.02 3.23
C ASP A 232 18.77 -7.06 4.50
N ARG A 233 18.46 -5.87 5.04
CA ARG A 233 17.62 -5.75 6.25
C ARG A 233 16.22 -6.28 6.00
N LEU A 234 15.65 -6.03 4.82
CA LEU A 234 14.32 -6.53 4.46
C LEU A 234 14.31 -8.04 4.27
N PHE A 235 15.28 -8.60 3.53
CA PHE A 235 15.37 -10.05 3.34
C PHE A 235 15.59 -10.80 4.66
N ARG A 236 16.44 -10.27 5.55
CA ARG A 236 16.61 -10.82 6.91
C ARG A 236 15.34 -10.70 7.73
N ALA A 237 14.65 -9.57 7.68
CA ALA A 237 13.38 -9.38 8.39
C ALA A 237 12.30 -10.39 7.93
N ILE A 238 12.19 -10.64 6.62
CA ILE A 238 11.32 -11.71 6.09
C ILE A 238 11.77 -13.06 6.66
N GLY A 239 13.08 -13.34 6.63
CA GLY A 239 13.69 -14.54 7.18
C GLY A 239 13.59 -14.69 8.70
N GLU A 240 13.37 -13.63 9.45
CA GLU A 240 13.21 -13.65 10.92
C GLU A 240 11.73 -13.71 11.32
N SER A 241 10.83 -13.16 10.50
CA SER A 241 9.38 -13.16 10.76
C SER A 241 8.80 -14.57 10.80
N GLU A 242 8.00 -14.87 11.82
CA GLU A 242 7.29 -16.15 11.91
C GLU A 242 6.28 -16.32 10.77
N ARG A 243 5.68 -15.21 10.32
CA ARG A 243 4.66 -15.18 9.26
C ARG A 243 5.26 -14.96 7.87
N GLY A 244 6.48 -14.43 7.80
CA GLY A 244 7.09 -14.01 6.56
C GLY A 244 6.47 -12.73 6.02
N LEU A 245 6.44 -12.60 4.69
CA LEU A 245 5.84 -11.46 4.02
C LEU A 245 4.31 -11.45 4.23
N PRO A 246 3.69 -10.30 4.59
CA PRO A 246 2.25 -10.22 4.83
C PRO A 246 1.44 -10.61 3.60
N SER A 247 0.33 -11.33 3.80
CA SER A 247 -0.55 -11.79 2.70
C SER A 247 -1.21 -10.66 1.93
N CYS A 248 -1.29 -9.46 2.51
CA CYS A 248 -1.77 -8.27 1.82
C CYS A 248 -0.75 -7.71 0.81
N VAL A 249 0.47 -8.26 0.72
CA VAL A 249 1.54 -7.79 -0.18
C VAL A 249 1.78 -8.80 -1.31
N PRO A 250 0.93 -8.84 -2.35
CA PRO A 250 1.11 -9.75 -3.47
C PRO A 250 2.20 -9.30 -4.44
N MET A 251 2.63 -8.04 -4.40
CA MET A 251 3.61 -7.51 -5.34
C MET A 251 4.73 -6.75 -4.61
N LEU A 252 5.98 -7.12 -4.91
CA LEU A 252 7.18 -6.40 -4.50
C LEU A 252 7.94 -5.97 -5.75
N ASP A 253 8.04 -4.68 -5.97
CA ASP A 253 8.98 -4.09 -6.92
C ASP A 253 10.21 -3.56 -6.17
N LEU A 254 11.29 -4.30 -6.25
CA LEU A 254 12.55 -3.97 -5.60
C LEU A 254 13.60 -3.53 -6.63
N SER A 255 13.15 -3.06 -7.81
CA SER A 255 14.04 -2.69 -8.91
C SER A 255 15.05 -1.62 -8.51
N GLY A 256 16.31 -1.81 -8.92
CA GLY A 256 17.42 -0.95 -8.54
C GLY A 256 17.97 -1.19 -7.12
N GLY A 257 17.33 -2.04 -6.31
CA GLY A 257 17.83 -2.41 -4.99
C GLY A 257 19.06 -3.30 -5.03
N ARG A 258 19.82 -3.36 -3.93
CA ARG A 258 21.01 -4.20 -3.80
C ARG A 258 20.88 -5.14 -2.61
N PHE A 259 21.34 -6.37 -2.75
CA PHE A 259 21.37 -7.35 -1.67
C PHE A 259 22.59 -8.26 -1.75
N SER A 260 23.05 -8.73 -0.60
CA SER A 260 24.15 -9.67 -0.46
C SER A 260 23.69 -11.11 -0.59
N GLU A 261 24.60 -11.98 -1.03
CA GLU A 261 24.38 -13.44 -1.01
C GLU A 261 24.05 -13.95 0.40
N GLN A 262 24.65 -13.35 1.43
CA GLN A 262 24.40 -13.72 2.82
C GLN A 262 22.94 -13.46 3.22
N ALA A 263 22.35 -12.34 2.81
CA ALA A 263 20.95 -12.04 3.12
C ALA A 263 19.99 -13.05 2.44
N LEU A 264 20.27 -13.42 1.18
CA LEU A 264 19.50 -14.46 0.49
C LEU A 264 19.68 -15.84 1.12
N ALA A 265 20.92 -16.21 1.49
CA ALA A 265 21.20 -17.48 2.16
C ALA A 265 20.51 -17.56 3.53
N SER A 266 20.52 -16.45 4.31
CA SER A 266 19.77 -16.35 5.56
C SER A 266 18.27 -16.54 5.35
N LEU A 267 17.70 -15.96 4.29
CA LEU A 267 16.30 -16.15 3.96
C LEU A 267 16.02 -17.61 3.55
N ALA A 268 16.80 -18.19 2.64
CA ALA A 268 16.64 -19.58 2.22
C ALA A 268 16.74 -20.57 3.39
N ALA A 269 17.64 -20.33 4.35
CA ALA A 269 17.80 -21.17 5.54
C ALA A 269 16.64 -21.02 6.55
N SER A 270 15.81 -20.00 6.42
CA SER A 270 14.74 -19.69 7.38
C SER A 270 13.48 -20.53 7.24
N VAL A 271 13.55 -21.73 6.63
CA VAL A 271 12.40 -22.61 6.43
C VAL A 271 11.75 -22.95 7.77
N GLY A 272 10.66 -22.24 8.09
CA GLY A 272 9.92 -22.39 9.32
C GLY A 272 8.93 -23.56 9.25
N ARG A 273 8.37 -23.93 10.40
CA ARG A 273 7.32 -24.97 10.51
C ARG A 273 5.97 -24.57 9.91
N VAL A 274 5.83 -23.32 9.45
CA VAL A 274 4.57 -22.80 8.90
C VAL A 274 4.35 -23.34 7.51
N SER A 275 3.19 -23.95 7.29
CA SER A 275 2.78 -24.46 5.99
C SER A 275 2.69 -23.32 4.98
N GLY A 276 3.54 -23.34 3.94
CA GLY A 276 3.47 -22.41 2.81
C GLY A 276 4.73 -21.58 2.56
N GLY A 277 5.67 -21.50 3.51
CA GLY A 277 6.89 -20.69 3.35
C GLY A 277 6.64 -19.19 3.54
N LYS A 278 7.73 -18.41 3.61
CA LYS A 278 7.68 -16.98 3.99
C LYS A 278 7.30 -16.03 2.86
N LEU A 279 7.19 -16.55 1.63
CA LEU A 279 6.85 -15.81 0.42
C LEU A 279 5.61 -16.40 -0.27
N SER A 280 4.78 -17.13 0.49
CA SER A 280 3.68 -17.95 -0.02
C SER A 280 2.63 -17.16 -0.81
N HIS A 281 2.41 -15.89 -0.45
CA HIS A 281 1.39 -15.02 -1.02
C HIS A 281 1.90 -14.08 -2.11
N LEU A 282 3.22 -14.05 -2.34
CA LEU A 282 3.82 -13.16 -3.33
C LEU A 282 3.49 -13.66 -4.73
N SER A 283 2.78 -12.86 -5.52
CA SER A 283 2.39 -13.18 -6.90
C SER A 283 3.25 -12.50 -7.96
N CYS A 284 3.87 -11.38 -7.63
CA CYS A 284 4.74 -10.63 -8.53
C CYS A 284 5.99 -10.15 -7.79
N LEU A 285 7.16 -10.48 -8.33
CA LEU A 285 8.46 -10.02 -7.83
C LEU A 285 9.26 -9.37 -8.96
N VAL A 286 9.58 -8.08 -8.79
CA VAL A 286 10.41 -7.33 -9.73
C VAL A 286 11.75 -7.04 -9.07
N LEU A 287 12.82 -7.60 -9.63
CA LEU A 287 14.21 -7.41 -9.21
C LEU A 287 15.05 -6.91 -10.39
N SER A 288 14.51 -5.96 -11.17
CA SER A 288 15.23 -5.43 -12.32
C SER A 288 16.36 -4.50 -11.88
N ARG A 289 17.50 -4.45 -12.58
CA ARG A 289 18.63 -3.55 -12.25
C ARG A 289 19.16 -3.71 -10.82
N CYS A 290 19.11 -4.92 -10.26
CA CYS A 290 19.52 -5.19 -8.88
C CYS A 290 20.97 -5.66 -8.74
N GLU A 291 21.77 -5.54 -9.82
CA GLU A 291 23.15 -6.04 -9.89
C GLU A 291 23.26 -7.53 -9.52
N ILE A 292 22.25 -8.32 -9.88
CA ILE A 292 22.24 -9.77 -9.63
C ILE A 292 23.24 -10.41 -10.59
N ASP A 293 24.31 -11.00 -10.04
CA ASP A 293 25.23 -11.88 -10.76
C ASP A 293 24.78 -13.35 -10.65
N ASP A 294 25.54 -14.26 -11.26
CA ASP A 294 25.22 -15.70 -11.24
C ASP A 294 25.15 -16.28 -9.83
N ALA A 295 26.00 -15.80 -8.91
CA ALA A 295 26.04 -16.29 -7.53
C ALA A 295 24.78 -15.85 -6.76
N ARG A 296 24.41 -14.56 -6.84
CA ARG A 296 23.16 -14.05 -6.26
C ARG A 296 21.93 -14.69 -6.90
N LEU A 297 21.95 -14.94 -8.21
CA LEU A 297 20.86 -15.62 -8.90
C LEU A 297 20.71 -17.07 -8.39
N GLY A 298 21.81 -17.80 -8.20
CA GLY A 298 21.80 -19.12 -7.58
C GLY A 298 21.17 -19.09 -6.18
N ARG A 299 21.57 -18.13 -5.33
CA ARG A 299 20.96 -17.95 -4.00
C ARG A 299 19.47 -17.61 -4.05
N LEU A 300 19.04 -16.83 -5.04
CA LEU A 300 17.62 -16.54 -5.24
C LEU A 300 16.84 -17.81 -5.62
N ALA A 301 17.43 -18.71 -6.41
CA ALA A 301 16.84 -20.00 -6.72
C ALA A 301 16.64 -20.86 -5.46
N GLU A 302 17.64 -20.88 -4.57
CA GLU A 302 17.54 -21.55 -3.27
C GLU A 302 16.38 -20.98 -2.42
N VAL A 303 16.22 -19.65 -2.38
CA VAL A 303 15.11 -18.99 -1.68
C VAL A 303 13.75 -19.46 -2.22
N PHE A 304 13.57 -19.51 -3.54
CA PHE A 304 12.32 -19.97 -4.15
C PHE A 304 12.07 -21.47 -3.91
N ALA A 305 13.12 -22.29 -3.99
CA ALA A 305 13.03 -23.71 -3.68
C ALA A 305 12.64 -23.96 -2.21
N ALA A 306 13.19 -23.18 -1.28
CA ALA A 306 12.98 -23.32 0.15
C ALA A 306 11.61 -22.83 0.64
N HIS A 307 11.05 -21.76 0.04
CA HIS A 307 9.78 -21.17 0.46
C HIS A 307 8.58 -21.54 -0.40
N GLU A 308 8.75 -22.43 -1.38
CA GLU A 308 7.70 -22.99 -2.23
C GLU A 308 6.86 -21.98 -3.03
N CYS A 309 7.12 -20.67 -2.96
CA CYS A 309 6.52 -19.52 -3.68
C CYS A 309 5.28 -19.84 -4.54
N ARG A 310 4.22 -20.40 -3.93
CA ARG A 310 3.18 -21.13 -4.69
C ARG A 310 2.31 -20.20 -5.52
N GLU A 311 2.16 -18.97 -5.09
CA GLU A 311 1.37 -17.93 -5.76
C GLU A 311 2.18 -17.11 -6.76
N LEU A 312 3.50 -17.31 -6.85
CA LEU A 312 4.38 -16.48 -7.66
C LEU A 312 4.13 -16.71 -9.15
N GLU A 313 3.46 -15.75 -9.79
CA GLU A 313 3.09 -15.82 -11.21
C GLU A 313 4.11 -15.14 -12.11
N THR A 314 4.76 -14.09 -11.60
CA THR A 314 5.62 -13.23 -12.42
C THR A 314 6.91 -12.88 -11.68
N VAL A 315 8.05 -13.11 -12.34
CA VAL A 315 9.39 -12.74 -11.88
C VAL A 315 10.11 -11.95 -12.97
N TYR A 316 10.48 -10.71 -12.67
CA TYR A 316 11.28 -9.87 -13.56
C TYR A 316 12.70 -9.71 -13.02
N LEU A 317 13.67 -10.17 -13.79
CA LEU A 317 15.10 -10.12 -13.50
C LEU A 317 15.86 -9.35 -14.61
N LYS A 318 15.21 -8.36 -15.22
CA LYS A 318 15.78 -7.60 -16.34
C LYS A 318 16.96 -6.74 -15.90
N ASP A 319 17.84 -6.44 -16.84
CA ASP A 319 18.97 -5.53 -16.66
C ASP A 319 19.88 -5.92 -15.46
N ASN A 320 20.10 -7.22 -15.25
CA ASN A 320 21.03 -7.76 -14.24
C ASN A 320 22.31 -8.30 -14.89
N LEU A 321 23.28 -8.72 -14.07
CA LEU A 321 24.61 -9.19 -14.49
C LEU A 321 24.66 -10.72 -14.61
N THR A 322 23.57 -11.34 -15.07
CA THR A 322 23.41 -12.80 -15.13
C THR A 322 23.88 -13.36 -16.47
N SER A 323 24.69 -14.41 -16.44
CA SER A 323 25.10 -15.16 -17.64
C SER A 323 24.09 -16.27 -17.99
N PRO A 324 24.16 -16.82 -19.21
CA PRO A 324 23.46 -18.06 -19.58
C PRO A 324 23.68 -19.24 -18.61
N ALA A 325 24.89 -19.36 -18.06
CA ALA A 325 25.22 -20.43 -17.12
C ALA A 325 24.50 -20.22 -15.79
N GLY A 326 24.48 -18.99 -15.27
CA GLY A 326 23.73 -18.64 -14.07
C GLY A 326 22.23 -18.91 -14.20
N VAL A 327 21.62 -18.56 -15.34
CA VAL A 327 20.21 -18.86 -15.63
C VAL A 327 19.95 -20.37 -15.65
N SER A 328 20.88 -21.16 -16.20
CA SER A 328 20.77 -22.62 -16.22
C SER A 328 20.80 -23.18 -14.79
N VAL A 329 21.76 -22.75 -13.96
CA VAL A 329 21.86 -23.15 -12.54
C VAL A 329 20.59 -22.77 -11.76
N PHE A 330 20.05 -21.58 -12.00
CA PHE A 330 18.78 -21.14 -11.39
C PHE A 330 17.66 -22.12 -11.70
N LEU A 331 17.44 -22.44 -12.98
CA LEU A 331 16.34 -23.31 -13.40
C LEU A 331 16.53 -24.76 -12.94
N GLU A 332 17.76 -25.28 -12.96
CA GLU A 332 18.09 -26.60 -12.43
C GLU A 332 17.79 -26.70 -10.93
N THR A 333 18.17 -25.68 -10.16
CA THR A 333 17.90 -25.61 -8.72
C THR A 333 16.39 -25.67 -8.43
N ILE A 334 15.58 -24.90 -9.17
CA ILE A 334 14.12 -24.97 -9.04
C ILE A 334 13.58 -26.32 -9.51
N ALA A 335 14.12 -26.90 -10.57
CA ALA A 335 13.69 -28.19 -11.08
C ALA A 335 13.92 -29.34 -10.09
N GLN A 336 14.97 -29.23 -9.27
CA GLN A 336 15.29 -30.17 -8.19
C GLN A 336 14.40 -30.01 -6.96
N SER A 337 13.79 -28.83 -6.76
CA SER A 337 12.85 -28.62 -5.65
C SER A 337 11.64 -29.55 -5.78
N GLU A 338 11.10 -30.06 -4.66
CA GLU A 338 9.99 -31.02 -4.69
C GLU A 338 8.74 -30.47 -5.40
N ARG A 339 8.45 -29.18 -5.21
CA ARG A 339 7.22 -28.55 -5.71
C ARG A 339 7.39 -27.72 -6.97
N GLY A 340 8.59 -27.24 -7.29
CA GLY A 340 8.79 -26.30 -8.39
C GLY A 340 8.06 -24.97 -8.15
N MET A 341 7.66 -24.32 -9.24
CA MET A 341 6.90 -23.06 -9.22
C MET A 341 5.62 -23.22 -10.06
N PRO A 342 4.57 -23.83 -9.49
CA PRO A 342 3.43 -24.31 -10.27
C PRO A 342 2.64 -23.19 -10.96
N LYS A 343 2.57 -21.99 -10.38
CA LYS A 343 1.82 -20.86 -10.92
C LYS A 343 2.67 -19.87 -11.73
N LEU A 344 3.98 -20.10 -11.88
CA LEU A 344 4.86 -19.18 -12.59
C LEU A 344 4.47 -19.12 -14.08
N LYS A 345 3.92 -17.99 -14.51
CA LYS A 345 3.51 -17.71 -15.89
C LYS A 345 4.58 -16.96 -16.66
N ARG A 346 5.27 -16.02 -16.00
CA ARG A 346 6.19 -15.08 -16.64
C ARG A 346 7.52 -15.05 -15.90
N LEU A 347 8.59 -15.41 -16.60
CA LEU A 347 9.96 -15.34 -16.09
C LEU A 347 10.84 -14.61 -17.11
N HIS A 348 11.28 -13.41 -16.74
CA HIS A 348 11.99 -12.51 -17.65
C HIS A 348 13.42 -12.27 -17.19
N PHE A 349 14.39 -12.76 -17.96
CA PHE A 349 15.80 -12.40 -17.88
C PHE A 349 16.15 -11.45 -19.01
N LEU A 350 17.05 -10.49 -18.75
CA LEU A 350 17.77 -9.84 -19.84
C LEU A 350 19.17 -10.45 -19.88
N ALA A 351 19.47 -11.24 -20.91
CA ALA A 351 20.84 -11.71 -21.10
C ALA A 351 21.73 -10.57 -21.59
N PRO A 352 23.02 -10.56 -21.19
CA PRO A 352 24.03 -9.81 -21.91
C PRO A 352 24.16 -10.32 -23.36
N ARG A 353 24.85 -9.52 -24.17
CA ARG A 353 24.86 -9.48 -25.65
C ARG A 353 24.76 -10.85 -26.37
N PRO A 354 24.15 -10.89 -27.57
CA PRO A 354 23.82 -12.10 -28.34
C PRO A 354 25.02 -12.97 -28.81
N GLU A 355 26.25 -12.61 -28.47
CA GLU A 355 27.46 -13.32 -28.91
C GLU A 355 27.75 -14.58 -28.08
N ASP A 356 27.18 -14.69 -26.88
CA ASP A 356 27.29 -15.89 -26.04
C ASP A 356 26.20 -16.91 -26.41
N HIS A 357 26.55 -17.87 -27.26
CA HIS A 357 25.64 -18.95 -27.64
C HIS A 357 25.20 -19.78 -26.41
N LEU A 358 23.92 -19.66 -26.04
CA LEU A 358 23.27 -20.57 -25.09
C LEU A 358 23.36 -22.00 -25.61
N HIS A 359 24.10 -22.86 -24.91
CA HIS A 359 23.98 -24.31 -25.09
C HIS A 359 22.56 -24.71 -24.67
N GLY A 360 21.66 -24.90 -25.64
CA GLY A 360 20.23 -25.12 -25.39
C GLY A 360 19.86 -26.38 -24.61
N GLY A 361 20.80 -27.30 -24.36
CA GLY A 361 20.54 -28.58 -23.71
C GLY A 361 20.01 -28.46 -22.27
N PRO A 362 20.80 -27.92 -21.31
CA PRO A 362 20.38 -27.79 -19.91
C PRO A 362 19.10 -26.96 -19.74
N LEU A 363 19.00 -25.85 -20.50
CA LEU A 363 17.83 -24.98 -20.48
C LEU A 363 16.56 -25.70 -20.93
N ALA A 364 16.63 -26.46 -22.03
CA ALA A 364 15.50 -27.23 -22.52
C ALA A 364 15.07 -28.32 -21.53
N ILE A 365 16.02 -28.98 -20.86
CA ILE A 365 15.71 -30.01 -19.85
C ILE A 365 14.98 -29.37 -18.65
N ALA A 366 15.47 -28.25 -18.14
CA ALA A 366 14.84 -27.60 -17.00
C ALA A 366 13.43 -27.07 -17.32
N LEU A 367 13.24 -26.49 -18.51
CA LEU A 367 11.93 -25.98 -18.96
C LEU A 367 10.94 -27.10 -19.33
N THR A 368 11.41 -28.27 -19.74
CA THR A 368 10.57 -29.45 -20.00
C THR A 368 10.24 -30.25 -18.74
N SER A 369 10.88 -29.92 -17.62
CA SER A 369 10.50 -30.48 -16.32
C SER A 369 9.06 -30.10 -15.96
N ARG A 370 8.34 -30.99 -15.25
CA ARG A 370 6.96 -30.71 -14.77
C ARG A 370 6.90 -29.68 -13.63
N LYS A 371 7.95 -28.87 -13.46
CA LYS A 371 8.12 -27.93 -12.34
C LYS A 371 7.65 -26.52 -12.67
N PHE A 372 7.38 -26.25 -13.94
CA PHE A 372 6.83 -24.98 -14.45
C PHE A 372 5.60 -25.22 -15.35
N PRO A 373 4.55 -25.91 -14.87
CA PRO A 373 3.41 -26.31 -15.69
C PRO A 373 2.60 -25.14 -16.27
N SER A 374 2.68 -23.94 -15.67
CA SER A 374 1.96 -22.74 -16.10
C SER A 374 2.82 -21.73 -16.84
N LEU A 375 4.07 -22.05 -17.20
CA LEU A 375 4.97 -21.08 -17.81
C LEU A 375 4.53 -20.74 -19.24
N GLU A 376 3.99 -19.53 -19.40
CA GLU A 376 3.50 -18.99 -20.68
C GLU A 376 4.60 -18.22 -21.41
N THR A 377 5.40 -17.45 -20.67
CA THR A 377 6.41 -16.55 -21.21
C THR A 377 7.73 -16.74 -20.49
N PHE A 378 8.74 -17.12 -21.27
CA PHE A 378 10.13 -17.17 -20.84
C PHE A 378 10.96 -16.28 -21.76
N LYS A 379 11.48 -15.17 -21.23
CA LYS A 379 12.30 -14.23 -22.00
C LYS A 379 13.73 -14.29 -21.52
N ILE A 380 14.67 -14.42 -22.45
CA ILE A 380 16.10 -14.23 -22.21
C ILE A 380 16.60 -13.21 -23.25
N GLY A 381 16.89 -11.99 -22.81
CA GLY A 381 17.29 -10.90 -23.69
C GLY A 381 16.12 -10.39 -24.54
N SER A 382 16.38 -10.04 -25.81
CA SER A 382 15.33 -9.60 -26.76
C SER A 382 14.58 -10.77 -27.42
N TYR A 383 14.89 -12.02 -27.05
CA TYR A 383 14.30 -13.20 -27.67
C TYR A 383 13.15 -13.75 -26.82
N ASP A 384 12.00 -13.95 -27.45
CA ASP A 384 10.86 -14.67 -26.87
C ASP A 384 11.03 -16.17 -27.13
N LEU A 385 11.36 -16.92 -26.08
CA LEU A 385 11.46 -18.37 -26.14
C LEU A 385 10.14 -18.97 -25.64
N LEU A 386 9.25 -19.31 -26.57
CA LEU A 386 8.07 -20.11 -26.22
C LEU A 386 8.50 -21.58 -26.01
N PRO A 387 8.05 -22.27 -24.95
CA PRO A 387 8.29 -23.70 -24.77
C PRO A 387 7.74 -24.48 -25.97
N ARG A 388 8.63 -24.95 -26.85
CA ARG A 388 8.25 -25.76 -28.02
C ARG A 388 7.74 -27.12 -27.52
N GLY A 389 6.41 -27.28 -27.49
CA GLY A 389 5.71 -28.46 -26.97
C GLY A 389 4.24 -28.20 -26.65
N LEU A 390 3.87 -26.94 -26.39
CA LEU A 390 2.47 -26.50 -26.40
C LEU A 390 2.11 -26.13 -27.85
N SER A 391 1.54 -27.08 -28.58
CA SER A 391 1.04 -26.87 -29.93
C SER A 391 0.15 -25.62 -29.98
N TYR A 392 0.55 -24.65 -30.80
CA TYR A 392 -0.35 -23.68 -31.37
C TYR A 392 -1.40 -24.48 -32.17
N ARG A 393 -2.57 -24.75 -31.58
CA ARG A 393 -3.74 -25.14 -32.37
C ARG A 393 -4.06 -23.93 -33.24
N GLY A 394 -3.55 -23.94 -34.46
CA GLY A 394 -3.96 -22.99 -35.49
C GLY A 394 -5.47 -23.06 -35.62
N CYS A 395 -6.16 -22.00 -35.19
CA CYS A 395 -7.50 -21.74 -35.66
C CYS A 395 -7.36 -21.36 -37.14
N HIS A 396 -7.61 -22.33 -38.01
CA HIS A 396 -7.96 -22.04 -39.39
C HIS A 396 -9.32 -21.32 -39.36
N SER A 397 -9.29 -20.01 -39.59
CA SER A 397 -10.46 -19.24 -39.98
C SER A 397 -10.87 -19.67 -41.39
N SER A 398 -12.03 -20.35 -41.48
CA SER A 398 -12.89 -20.39 -42.66
C SER A 398 -13.97 -19.34 -42.49
#